data_AF-A0A9E1XQ79-F1
#
_entry.id   AF-A0A9E1XQ79-F1
#
_cell.length_a   1.000
_cell.length_b   1.000
_cell.length_c   1.000
_cell.angle_alpha   90.00
_cell.angle_beta   90.00
_cell.angle_gamma   90.00
#
_symmetry.space_group_name_H-M   'P 1'
#
loop_
_entity.id
_entity.type
_entity.pdbx_description
1 polymer ?
#
loop_
_entity_poly.entity_id
_entity_poly.type
_entity_poly.pdbx_seq_one_letter_code
_entity_poly.pdbx_strand_id
1 'polypeptide(L)'
;YVSDDRGESWSTRGDGLAHAYGREIAVHPEQSDVLLATISDGPHGTDVHGRLLGSFDGGLSWHPVTGDFPGSVPENIDTHHVAYDLSGTAWACVGPGLYRSDDRGLGWVRHCQLSAPIRLLHVRAACSQ
;
A
#
# COMPACT_ATOMS: atom_id res chain seq x y z
N TYR A 1 6.81 -12.67 -0.45
CA TYR A 1 6.64 -14.10 -0.79
C TYR A 1 5.15 -14.39 -0.91
N VAL A 2 4.76 -15.36 -1.74
CA VAL A 2 3.38 -15.85 -1.87
C VAL A 2 3.38 -17.38 -1.78
N SER A 3 2.32 -17.92 -1.19
CA SER A 3 2.03 -19.35 -1.14
C SER A 3 0.64 -19.61 -1.70
N ASP A 4 0.53 -20.65 -2.54
CA ASP A 4 -0.72 -21.11 -3.16
C ASP A 4 -1.21 -22.44 -2.55
N ASP A 5 -0.47 -22.98 -1.58
CA ASP A 5 -0.67 -24.31 -0.99
C ASP A 5 -0.82 -24.23 0.55
N ARG A 6 -1.40 -23.12 1.04
CA ARG A 6 -1.64 -22.89 2.48
C ARG A 6 -0.36 -22.88 3.33
N GLY A 7 0.75 -22.48 2.74
CA GLY A 7 2.03 -22.26 3.41
C GLY A 7 2.96 -23.48 3.41
N GLU A 8 2.63 -24.55 2.68
CA GLU A 8 3.52 -25.70 2.50
C GLU A 8 4.77 -25.32 1.69
N SER A 9 4.62 -24.46 0.67
CA SER A 9 5.71 -23.89 -0.11
C SER A 9 5.50 -22.41 -0.41
N TRP A 10 6.60 -21.72 -0.74
CA TRP A 10 6.62 -20.27 -0.94
C TRP A 10 7.44 -19.91 -2.18
N SER A 11 6.93 -18.97 -2.97
CA SER A 11 7.61 -18.36 -4.11
C SER A 11 7.99 -16.90 -3.81
N THR A 12 9.14 -16.46 -4.32
CA THR A 12 9.56 -15.06 -4.26
C THR A 12 8.69 -14.22 -5.18
N ARG A 13 8.29 -13.02 -4.71
CA ARG A 13 7.51 -12.02 -5.45
C ARG A 13 8.15 -10.63 -5.31
N GLY A 14 9.47 -10.62 -5.13
CA GLY A 14 10.26 -9.43 -4.81
C GLY A 14 10.94 -8.80 -6.02
N ASP A 15 10.77 -9.39 -7.20
CA ASP A 15 11.41 -8.91 -8.41
C ASP A 15 10.91 -7.50 -8.73
N GLY A 16 11.84 -6.57 -8.98
CA GLY A 16 11.52 -5.15 -9.15
C GLY A 16 11.44 -4.32 -7.86
N LEU A 17 11.49 -4.93 -6.67
CA LEU A 17 11.47 -4.21 -5.38
C LEU A 17 12.87 -3.79 -4.87
N ALA A 18 13.92 -3.83 -5.71
CA ALA A 18 15.25 -3.23 -5.48
C ALA A 18 15.82 -3.30 -4.03
N HIS A 19 15.88 -4.49 -3.42
CA HIS A 19 16.34 -4.68 -2.02
C HIS A 19 15.67 -3.76 -0.99
N ALA A 20 14.45 -3.32 -1.28
CA ALA A 20 13.75 -2.36 -0.47
C ALA A 20 13.23 -2.97 0.83
N TYR A 21 13.17 -2.13 1.85
CA TYR A 21 12.62 -2.43 3.15
C TYR A 21 11.09 -2.31 3.10
N GLY A 22 10.40 -3.46 3.01
CA GLY A 22 8.93 -3.51 2.98
C GLY A 22 8.29 -3.43 4.37
N ARG A 23 7.20 -2.68 4.52
CA ARG A 23 6.49 -2.51 5.81
C ARG A 23 5.05 -3.01 5.84
N GLU A 24 4.35 -2.95 4.72
CA GLU A 24 2.97 -3.38 4.60
C GLU A 24 2.68 -3.91 3.20
N ILE A 25 1.78 -4.88 3.14
CA ILE A 25 1.12 -5.32 1.91
C ILE A 25 -0.39 -5.32 2.16
N ALA A 26 -1.15 -4.71 1.24
CA ALA A 26 -2.61 -4.73 1.24
C ALA A 26 -3.09 -5.48 -0.01
N VAL A 27 -4.02 -6.41 0.19
CA VAL A 27 -4.59 -7.25 -0.88
C VAL A 27 -6.02 -6.77 -1.17
N HIS A 28 -6.38 -6.60 -2.43
CA HIS A 28 -7.76 -6.26 -2.80
C HIS A 28 -8.72 -7.39 -2.38
N PRO A 29 -9.89 -7.08 -1.78
CA PRO A 29 -10.76 -8.09 -1.15
C PRO A 29 -11.32 -9.13 -2.13
N GLU A 30 -11.59 -8.74 -3.38
CA GLU A 30 -12.20 -9.62 -4.39
C GLU A 30 -11.25 -10.01 -5.54
N GLN A 31 -10.03 -9.45 -5.60
CA GLN A 31 -9.10 -9.63 -6.71
C GLN A 31 -7.70 -9.88 -6.14
N SER A 32 -7.37 -11.13 -5.82
CA SER A 32 -6.14 -11.49 -5.11
C SER A 32 -4.85 -11.11 -5.83
N ASP A 33 -4.90 -10.90 -7.15
CA ASP A 33 -3.74 -10.48 -7.95
C ASP A 33 -3.45 -8.97 -7.84
N VAL A 34 -4.35 -8.21 -7.23
CA VAL A 34 -4.23 -6.77 -7.02
C VAL A 34 -3.70 -6.51 -5.61
N LEU A 35 -2.49 -5.95 -5.56
CA LEU A 35 -1.73 -5.73 -4.33
C LEU A 35 -1.21 -4.30 -4.27
N LEU A 36 -1.09 -3.77 -3.06
CA LEU A 36 -0.32 -2.58 -2.74
C LEU A 36 0.78 -2.94 -1.76
N ALA A 37 1.97 -2.36 -1.92
CA ALA A 37 3.07 -2.53 -0.98
C ALA A 37 3.71 -1.20 -0.63
N THR A 38 4.05 -1.04 0.64
CA THR A 38 4.88 0.07 1.10
C THR A 38 6.32 -0.41 1.22
N ILE A 39 7.23 0.31 0.58
CA ILE A 39 8.66 0.01 0.58
C ILE A 39 9.49 1.26 0.87
N SER A 40 10.73 1.08 1.30
CA SER A 40 11.70 2.16 1.47
C SER A 40 13.13 1.70 1.23
N ASP A 41 14.08 2.62 1.14
CA ASP A 41 15.51 2.37 0.98
C ASP A 41 16.24 2.09 2.30
N GLY A 42 15.54 2.08 3.45
CA GLY A 42 16.15 1.79 4.74
C GLY A 42 15.16 1.67 5.89
N PRO A 43 15.57 1.06 7.02
CA PRO A 43 14.67 0.80 8.13
C PRO A 43 14.29 2.06 8.91
N HIS A 44 15.21 3.02 9.10
CA HIS A 44 15.02 4.22 9.92
C HIS A 44 15.87 5.40 9.43
N GLY A 45 15.46 6.62 9.75
CA GLY A 45 16.23 7.85 9.48
C GLY A 45 15.46 8.86 8.65
N THR A 46 15.98 10.09 8.61
CA THR A 46 15.40 11.18 7.82
C THR A 46 15.81 11.15 6.35
N ASP A 47 16.79 10.31 5.98
CA ASP A 47 17.22 10.05 4.60
C ASP A 47 16.59 8.76 4.04
N VAL A 48 15.50 8.30 4.66
CA VAL A 48 14.70 7.18 4.16
C VAL A 48 13.60 7.72 3.26
N HIS A 49 13.36 7.03 2.15
CA HIS A 49 12.39 7.41 1.14
C HIS A 49 11.31 6.33 0.96
N GLY A 50 10.20 6.50 1.68
CA GLY A 50 9.02 5.65 1.55
C GLY A 50 8.35 5.80 0.18
N ARG A 51 7.85 4.69 -0.36
CA ARG A 51 7.12 4.62 -1.64
C ARG A 51 5.96 3.65 -1.53
N LEU A 52 4.88 3.97 -2.23
CA LEU A 52 3.74 3.08 -2.43
C LEU A 52 3.80 2.52 -3.86
N LEU A 53 3.78 1.19 -3.97
CA LEU A 53 3.78 0.49 -5.25
C LEU A 53 2.53 -0.37 -5.37
N GLY A 54 2.05 -0.53 -6.60
CA GLY A 54 0.97 -1.44 -6.97
C GLY A 54 1.46 -2.62 -7.81
N SER A 55 0.82 -3.76 -7.64
CA SER A 55 0.95 -4.94 -8.49
C SER A 55 -0.45 -5.41 -8.91
N PHE A 56 -0.56 -5.86 -10.16
CA PHE A 56 -1.82 -6.31 -10.78
C PHE A 56 -1.70 -7.72 -11.37
N ASP A 57 -0.64 -8.44 -10.97
CA ASP A 57 -0.28 -9.78 -11.43
C ASP A 57 0.18 -10.67 -10.25
N GLY A 58 -0.34 -10.42 -9.06
CA GLY A 58 -0.03 -11.20 -7.86
C GLY A 58 1.40 -11.00 -7.33
N GLY A 59 2.00 -9.85 -7.60
CA GLY A 59 3.35 -9.50 -7.14
C GLY A 59 4.46 -10.02 -8.05
N LEU A 60 4.15 -10.40 -9.30
CA LEU A 60 5.18 -10.74 -10.29
C LEU A 60 5.89 -9.49 -10.80
N SER A 61 5.17 -8.36 -10.87
CA SER A 61 5.73 -7.04 -11.17
C SER A 61 5.13 -5.96 -10.27
N TRP A 62 5.92 -4.92 -10.02
CA TRP A 62 5.57 -3.82 -9.12
C TRP A 62 5.84 -2.48 -9.80
N HIS A 63 4.88 -1.55 -9.68
CA HIS A 63 4.92 -0.25 -10.36
C HIS A 63 4.61 0.88 -9.38
N PRO A 64 5.24 2.05 -9.52
CA PRO A 64 4.83 3.24 -8.78
C PRO A 64 3.36 3.57 -9.01
N VAL A 65 2.65 3.92 -7.94
CA VAL A 65 1.29 4.44 -8.07
C VAL A 65 1.31 5.84 -8.72
N THR A 66 0.18 6.23 -9.31
CA THR A 66 0.06 7.49 -10.07
C THR A 66 -0.94 8.46 -9.44
N GLY A 67 -1.04 9.68 -9.99
CA GLY A 67 -1.96 10.72 -9.53
C GLY A 67 -1.34 11.61 -8.45
N ASP A 68 -2.14 11.98 -7.45
CA ASP A 68 -1.77 12.93 -6.40
C ASP A 68 -0.90 12.31 -5.29
N PHE A 69 -0.76 10.99 -5.25
CA PHE A 69 0.10 10.34 -4.26
C PHE A 69 1.57 10.67 -4.56
N PRO A 70 2.35 11.12 -3.58
CA PRO A 70 3.73 11.50 -3.80
C PRO A 70 4.58 10.28 -4.24
N GLY A 71 5.39 10.45 -5.28
CA GLY A 71 6.25 9.37 -5.81
C GLY A 71 7.30 8.86 -4.81
N SER A 72 7.69 9.71 -3.86
CA SER A 72 8.43 9.35 -2.66
C SER A 72 8.07 10.27 -1.49
N VAL A 73 8.22 9.79 -0.27
CA VAL A 73 7.96 10.55 0.95
C VAL A 73 9.15 10.48 1.89
N PRO A 74 9.41 11.53 2.70
CA PRO A 74 10.42 11.43 3.75
C PRO A 74 9.97 10.39 4.78
N GLU A 75 10.94 9.67 5.32
CA GLU A 75 10.74 8.56 6.25
C GLU A 75 9.95 7.40 5.61
N ASN A 76 9.45 6.50 6.44
CA ASN A 76 8.71 5.32 6.00
C ASN A 76 7.21 5.60 5.86
N ILE A 77 6.54 4.85 4.99
CA ILE A 77 5.09 4.64 5.08
C ILE A 77 4.89 3.42 5.99
N ASP A 78 4.33 3.64 7.19
CA ASP A 78 4.30 2.62 8.23
C ASP A 78 3.23 1.56 8.00
N THR A 79 3.29 0.48 8.79
CA THR A 79 2.22 -0.52 8.86
C THR A 79 0.90 0.15 9.26
N HIS A 80 -0.21 -0.30 8.67
CA HIS A 80 -1.56 0.26 8.79
C HIS A 80 -1.77 1.61 8.09
N HIS A 81 -0.90 2.00 7.16
CA HIS A 81 -1.06 3.23 6.39
C HIS A 81 -1.65 2.99 5.01
N VAL A 82 -1.82 1.73 4.60
CA VAL A 82 -2.47 1.37 3.33
C VAL A 82 -3.50 0.27 3.56
N ALA A 83 -4.69 0.42 3.01
CA ALA A 83 -5.74 -0.58 3.10
C ALA A 83 -6.69 -0.53 1.90
N TYR A 84 -7.29 -1.67 1.60
CA TYR A 84 -8.52 -1.72 0.81
C TYR A 84 -9.72 -1.78 1.74
N ASP A 85 -10.80 -1.11 1.37
CA ASP A 85 -12.11 -1.39 1.96
C ASP A 85 -12.81 -2.56 1.25
N LEU A 86 -13.94 -3.00 1.80
CA LEU A 86 -14.68 -4.14 1.26
C LEU A 86 -15.27 -3.90 -0.14
N SER A 87 -15.38 -2.65 -0.58
CA SER A 87 -15.80 -2.31 -1.95
C SER A 87 -14.64 -2.33 -2.95
N GLY A 88 -13.41 -2.55 -2.49
CA GLY A 88 -12.21 -2.48 -3.32
C GLY A 88 -11.64 -1.07 -3.47
N THR A 89 -12.17 -0.07 -2.75
CA THR A 89 -11.58 1.27 -2.72
C THR A 89 -10.29 1.22 -1.90
N ALA A 90 -9.20 1.74 -2.44
CA ALA A 90 -7.93 1.81 -1.73
C ALA A 90 -7.80 3.14 -0.97
N TRP A 91 -7.20 3.06 0.21
CA TRP A 91 -6.91 4.18 1.08
C TRP A 91 -5.44 4.14 1.49
N ALA A 92 -4.80 5.30 1.50
CA ALA A 92 -3.43 5.45 1.95
C ALA A 92 -3.25 6.76 2.70
N CYS A 93 -2.37 6.80 3.68
CA CYS A 93 -2.03 8.03 4.39
C CYS A 93 -0.53 8.28 4.46
N VAL A 94 -0.14 9.55 4.33
CA VAL A 94 1.23 10.00 4.62
C VAL A 94 1.17 11.36 5.30
N GLY A 95 1.84 11.47 6.45
CA GLY A 95 1.77 12.67 7.28
C GLY A 95 0.30 13.02 7.56
N PRO A 96 -0.14 14.27 7.33
CA PRO A 96 -1.54 14.66 7.51
C PRO A 96 -2.46 14.32 6.31
N GLY A 97 -1.91 13.82 5.19
CA GLY A 97 -2.68 13.59 3.96
C GLY A 97 -3.35 12.22 3.95
N LEU A 98 -4.65 12.20 3.61
CA LEU A 98 -5.40 10.99 3.27
C LEU A 98 -5.66 10.96 1.76
N TYR A 99 -5.36 9.83 1.14
CA TYR A 99 -5.51 9.60 -0.29
C TYR A 99 -6.45 8.43 -0.52
N ARG A 100 -7.17 8.50 -1.64
CA ARG A 100 -8.14 7.48 -2.07
C ARG A 100 -7.85 7.11 -3.52
N SER A 101 -8.01 5.83 -3.84
CA SER A 101 -8.04 5.32 -5.22
C SER A 101 -9.31 4.50 -5.42
N ASP A 102 -10.04 4.83 -6.48
CA ASP A 102 -11.26 4.14 -6.91
C ASP A 102 -11.00 3.18 -8.09
N ASP A 103 -9.74 3.06 -8.51
CA ASP A 103 -9.29 2.28 -9.66
C ASP A 103 -8.25 1.22 -9.25
N ARG A 104 -8.53 0.52 -8.14
CA ARG A 104 -7.74 -0.61 -7.65
C ARG A 104 -6.31 -0.24 -7.22
N GLY A 105 -6.09 1.00 -6.79
CA GLY A 105 -4.78 1.47 -6.35
C GLY A 105 -3.85 1.97 -7.47
N LEU A 106 -4.33 2.09 -8.71
CA LEU A 106 -3.55 2.61 -9.85
C LEU A 106 -3.34 4.13 -9.74
N GLY A 107 -4.44 4.87 -9.62
CA GLY A 107 -4.49 6.32 -9.59
C GLY A 107 -5.07 6.82 -8.27
N TRP A 108 -4.39 7.79 -7.67
CA TRP A 108 -4.74 8.31 -6.36
C TRP A 108 -5.15 9.77 -6.44
N VAL A 109 -6.16 10.14 -5.65
CA VAL A 109 -6.58 11.52 -5.43
C VAL A 109 -6.43 11.84 -3.96
N ARG A 110 -5.94 13.05 -3.64
CA ARG A 110 -5.94 13.51 -2.25
C ARG A 110 -7.38 13.71 -1.79
N HIS A 111 -7.82 12.89 -0.84
CA HIS A 111 -9.16 12.96 -0.30
C HIS A 111 -9.30 14.12 0.68
N CYS A 112 -8.38 14.24 1.64
CA CYS A 112 -8.35 15.35 2.58
C CYS A 112 -6.96 15.51 3.23
N GLN A 113 -6.80 16.60 3.97
CA GLN A 113 -5.64 16.83 4.83
C GLN A 113 -6.12 17.18 6.24
N LEU A 114 -5.59 16.49 7.24
CA LEU A 114 -5.92 16.70 8.64
C LEU A 114 -5.00 17.75 9.27
N SER A 115 -5.36 18.24 10.46
CA SER A 115 -4.53 19.17 11.23
C SER A 115 -3.31 18.51 11.90
N ALA A 116 -3.27 17.17 11.92
CA ALA A 116 -2.19 16.38 12.51
C ALA A 116 -1.92 15.13 11.65
N PRO A 117 -0.73 14.52 11.78
CA PRO A 117 -0.41 13.30 11.06
C PRO A 117 -1.34 12.13 11.39
N ILE A 118 -1.75 11.40 10.36
CA ILE A 118 -2.45 10.11 10.49
C ILE A 118 -1.42 9.06 10.94
N ARG A 119 -1.83 8.22 11.90
CA ARG A 119 -0.98 7.16 12.46
C ARG A 119 -1.45 5.76 12.10
N LEU A 120 -2.73 5.62 11.76
CA LEU A 120 -3.34 4.34 11.47
C LEU A 120 -4.62 4.55 10.67
N LEU A 121 -4.81 3.71 9.65
CA LEU A 121 -6.06 3.49 8.97
C LEU A 121 -6.62 2.13 9.40
N HIS A 122 -7.93 2.09 9.61
CA HIS A 122 -8.65 0.84 9.77
C HIS A 122 -10.00 0.97 9.08
N VAL A 123 -10.28 0.07 8.14
CA VAL A 123 -11.57 0.01 7.45
C VAL A 123 -12.49 -0.93 8.21
N ARG A 124 -13.75 -0.53 8.41
CA ARG A 124 -14.79 -1.37 9.00
C ARG A 124 -15.91 -1.59 7.99
N ALA A 125 -16.47 -2.80 7.98
CA ALA A 125 -17.79 -3.00 7.40
C ALA A 125 -18.80 -2.17 8.22
N ALA A 126 -19.66 -1.42 7.55
CA ALA A 126 -20.88 -0.96 8.19
C ALA A 126 -21.83 -2.15 8.31
N CYS A 127 -22.26 -2.51 9.52
CA CYS A 127 -23.40 -3.40 9.66
C CYS A 127 -24.63 -2.68 9.07
N SER A 128 -25.27 -3.29 8.08
CA SER A 128 -26.64 -2.93 7.74
C SER A 128 -27.52 -3.15 8.98
N GLN A 129 -28.21 -2.10 9.43
CA GLN A 129 -29.25 -2.21 10.47
C GLN A 129 -30.47 -2.94 9.94
#